data_AF-A0A929JVZ2-F1
#
_entry.id   AF-A0A929JVZ2-F1
#
_cell.length_a   1.000
_cell.length_b   1.000
_cell.length_c   1.000
_cell.angle_alpha   90.00
_cell.angle_beta   90.00
_cell.angle_gamma   90.00
#
_symmetry.space_group_name_H-M   'P 1'
#
loop_
_entity.id
_entity.type
_entity.pdbx_description
1 polymer ?
#
loop_
_entity_poly.entity_id
_entity_poly.type
_entity_poly.pdbx_seq_one_letter_code
_entity_poly.pdbx_strand_id
1 'polypeptide(L)'
;MGEKIRTFIAIGLPEFVLQAIAKTQETLRGSGLDIRWVRREGIHLTLKFLGDIDRDDVGKIQAAMEEAAKGISPFTLTGDGVGVFPDFRRPRVIWAGISGDVQALFALQSALESQLKGLGFPKEKRHFKGHLTMGRVKDRVDRTKL
;
A
#
# COMPACT_ATOMS: atom_id res chain seq x y z
N MET A 1 -11.45 -26.63 9.93
CA MET A 1 -11.21 -25.18 10.09
C MET A 1 -9.86 -24.93 9.46
N GLY A 2 -9.83 -24.26 8.30
CA GLY A 2 -8.61 -24.14 7.50
C GLY A 2 -7.58 -23.23 8.15
N GLU A 3 -6.35 -23.30 7.66
CA GLU A 3 -5.27 -22.41 8.09
C GLU A 3 -5.65 -20.95 7.81
N LYS A 4 -5.57 -20.09 8.82
CA LYS A 4 -5.81 -18.66 8.65
C LYS A 4 -4.52 -17.94 8.24
N ILE A 5 -4.62 -17.10 7.23
CA ILE A 5 -3.51 -16.26 6.75
C ILE A 5 -3.95 -14.80 6.67
N ARG A 6 -3.06 -13.89 7.05
CA ARG A 6 -3.29 -12.45 6.92
C ARG A 6 -2.92 -11.95 5.53
N THR A 7 -3.86 -11.39 4.79
CA THR A 7 -3.66 -11.05 3.38
C THR A 7 -4.09 -9.63 3.03
N PHE A 8 -3.57 -9.17 1.90
CA PHE A 8 -3.93 -7.92 1.24
C PHE A 8 -3.68 -8.08 -0.27
N ILE A 9 -4.28 -7.21 -1.06
CA ILE A 9 -4.12 -7.16 -2.53
C ILE A 9 -3.38 -5.88 -2.86
N ALA A 10 -2.36 -5.99 -3.72
CA ALA A 10 -1.51 -4.88 -4.11
C ALA A 10 -1.05 -5.00 -5.55
N ILE A 11 -0.64 -3.86 -6.12
CA ILE A 11 0.10 -3.79 -7.38
C ILE A 11 1.59 -3.88 -7.04
N GLY A 12 2.27 -4.87 -7.64
CA GLY A 12 3.72 -4.99 -7.61
C GLY A 12 4.39 -3.89 -8.45
N LEU A 13 5.61 -3.53 -8.09
CA LEU A 13 6.30 -2.40 -8.72
C LEU A 13 7.47 -2.89 -9.58
N PRO A 14 7.73 -2.24 -10.72
CA PRO A 14 8.89 -2.57 -11.54
C PRO A 14 10.19 -2.18 -10.83
N GLU A 15 11.28 -2.87 -11.21
CA GLU A 15 12.62 -2.76 -10.62
C GLU A 15 13.11 -1.31 -10.49
N PHE A 16 12.91 -0.49 -11.53
CA PHE A 16 13.37 0.89 -11.56
C PHE A 16 12.66 1.78 -10.51
N VAL A 17 11.39 1.51 -10.19
CA VAL A 17 10.64 2.25 -9.15
C VAL A 17 11.19 1.89 -7.77
N LEU A 18 11.45 0.60 -7.52
CA LEU A 18 12.04 0.14 -6.27
C LEU A 18 13.44 0.73 -6.04
N GLN A 19 14.23 0.88 -7.09
CA GLN A 19 15.53 1.56 -7.03
C GLN A 19 15.39 3.07 -6.71
N ALA A 20 14.43 3.75 -7.32
CA ALA A 20 14.17 5.17 -7.04
C ALA A 20 13.71 5.37 -5.58
N ILE A 21 12.88 4.47 -5.06
CA ILE A 21 12.47 4.48 -3.65
C ILE A 21 13.66 4.23 -2.73
N ALA A 22 14.53 3.27 -3.03
CA ALA A 22 15.73 3.01 -2.23
C ALA A 22 16.63 4.24 -2.12
N LYS A 23 16.90 4.93 -3.24
CA LYS A 23 17.63 6.21 -3.26
C LYS A 23 16.94 7.29 -2.42
N THR A 24 15.61 7.34 -2.47
CA THR A 24 14.83 8.30 -1.66
C THR A 24 14.94 7.97 -0.17
N GLN A 25 14.88 6.69 0.21
CA GLN A 25 15.10 6.25 1.59
C GLN A 25 16.51 6.62 2.06
N GLU A 26 17.54 6.45 1.23
CA GLU A 26 18.93 6.84 1.53
C GLU A 26 19.06 8.33 1.82
N THR A 27 18.52 9.19 0.95
CA THR A 27 18.51 10.65 1.16
C THR A 27 17.82 11.02 2.48
N LEU A 28 16.70 10.36 2.81
CA LEU A 28 15.93 10.65 4.01
C LEU A 28 16.54 10.07 5.30
N ARG A 29 17.50 9.13 5.23
CA ARG A 29 18.24 8.66 6.43
C ARG A 29 19.03 9.78 7.09
N GLY A 30 19.42 10.81 6.33
CA GLY A 30 20.06 12.02 6.86
C GLY A 30 19.13 12.94 7.66
N SER A 31 17.83 12.67 7.73
CA SER A 31 16.85 13.56 8.41
C SER A 31 16.92 13.57 9.94
N GLY A 32 17.66 12.65 10.55
CA GLY A 32 17.75 12.52 12.02
C GLY A 32 16.55 11.84 12.69
N LEU A 33 15.53 11.44 11.92
CA LEU A 33 14.39 10.69 12.43
C LEU A 33 14.72 9.19 12.61
N ASP A 34 14.27 8.59 13.72
CA ASP A 34 14.33 7.12 13.89
C ASP A 34 13.25 6.46 13.03
N ILE A 35 13.63 6.08 11.81
CA ILE A 35 12.74 5.48 10.81
C ILE A 35 13.07 4.00 10.64
N ARG A 36 12.07 3.16 10.86
CA ARG A 36 12.08 1.77 10.37
C ARG A 36 11.73 1.79 8.88
N TRP A 37 12.75 1.69 8.04
CA TRP A 37 12.60 1.61 6.59
C TRP A 37 11.94 0.29 6.17
N VAL A 38 11.01 0.38 5.23
CA VAL A 38 10.40 -0.79 4.60
C VAL A 38 11.43 -1.41 3.65
N ARG A 39 11.63 -2.73 3.78
CA ARG A 39 12.52 -3.48 2.88
C ARG A 39 11.94 -3.49 1.48
N ARG A 40 12.81 -3.66 0.48
CA ARG A 40 12.47 -3.68 -0.93
C ARG A 40 11.25 -4.56 -1.24
N GLU A 41 11.20 -5.77 -0.71
CA GLU A 41 10.14 -6.76 -0.96
C GLU A 41 8.79 -6.35 -0.34
N GLY A 42 8.83 -5.44 0.63
CA GLY A 42 7.65 -4.89 1.30
C GLY A 42 7.09 -3.63 0.64
N ILE A 43 7.72 -3.09 -0.41
CA ILE A 43 7.24 -1.89 -1.10
C ILE A 43 6.23 -2.27 -2.18
N HIS A 44 5.01 -1.77 -2.05
CA HIS A 44 3.91 -2.06 -2.97
C HIS A 44 2.85 -0.98 -2.91
N LEU A 45 1.99 -0.92 -3.92
CA LEU A 45 0.78 -0.10 -3.91
C LEU A 45 -0.40 -0.96 -3.43
N THR A 46 -0.80 -0.79 -2.17
CA THR A 46 -1.94 -1.55 -1.62
C THR A 46 -3.25 -1.10 -2.24
N LEU A 47 -4.10 -2.04 -2.65
CA LEU A 47 -5.47 -1.79 -3.11
C LEU A 47 -6.52 -2.11 -2.03
N LYS A 48 -6.30 -3.20 -1.27
CA LYS A 48 -7.26 -3.71 -0.28
C LYS A 48 -6.56 -4.52 0.80
N PHE A 49 -6.82 -4.24 2.08
CA PHE A 49 -6.51 -5.17 3.16
C PHE A 49 -7.70 -6.13 3.39
N LEU A 50 -7.43 -7.43 3.51
CA LEU A 50 -8.46 -8.46 3.72
C LEU A 50 -8.52 -8.95 5.16
N GLY A 51 -7.48 -8.67 5.96
CA GLY A 51 -7.38 -9.22 7.31
C GLY A 51 -7.01 -10.70 7.27
N ASP A 52 -7.52 -11.47 8.22
CA ASP A 52 -7.31 -12.91 8.28
C ASP A 52 -8.38 -13.64 7.46
N ILE A 53 -7.95 -14.40 6.45
CA ILE A 53 -8.82 -15.21 5.59
C ILE A 53 -8.55 -16.70 5.82
N ASP A 54 -9.50 -17.56 5.46
CA ASP A 54 -9.18 -18.98 5.28
C ASP A 54 -8.29 -19.15 4.05
N ARG A 55 -7.22 -19.95 4.13
CA ARG A 55 -6.34 -20.23 2.99
C ARG A 55 -7.13 -20.82 1.82
N ASP A 56 -8.21 -21.54 2.08
CA ASP A 56 -9.06 -22.13 1.05
C ASP A 56 -9.85 -21.08 0.24
N ASP A 57 -9.97 -19.84 0.74
CA ASP A 57 -10.64 -18.75 0.02
C ASP A 57 -9.74 -18.03 -1.00
N VAL A 58 -8.43 -18.32 -1.03
CA VAL A 58 -7.47 -17.67 -1.94
C VAL A 58 -7.89 -17.80 -3.41
N GLY A 59 -8.37 -18.97 -3.84
CA GLY A 59 -8.82 -19.19 -5.22
C GLY A 59 -10.02 -18.31 -5.60
N LYS A 60 -10.98 -18.13 -4.69
CA LYS A 60 -12.15 -17.25 -4.93
C LYS A 60 -11.74 -15.78 -5.01
N ILE A 61 -10.81 -15.37 -4.15
CA ILE A 61 -10.26 -14.01 -4.15
C ILE A 61 -9.50 -13.74 -5.45
N GLN A 62 -8.71 -14.70 -5.94
CA GLN A 62 -8.03 -14.59 -7.22
C GLN A 62 -9.03 -14.41 -8.38
N ALA A 63 -10.08 -15.22 -8.44
CA ALA A 63 -11.12 -15.07 -9.46
C ALA A 63 -11.81 -13.69 -9.41
N ALA A 64 -12.06 -13.17 -8.20
CA ALA A 64 -12.60 -11.82 -8.01
C ALA A 64 -11.61 -10.72 -8.48
N MET A 65 -10.30 -10.91 -8.29
CA MET A 65 -9.27 -10.01 -8.80
C MET A 65 -9.23 -10.01 -10.33
N GLU A 66 -9.31 -11.18 -10.95
CA GLU A 66 -9.35 -11.33 -12.41
C GLU A 66 -10.58 -10.63 -13.00
N GLU A 67 -11.75 -10.84 -12.41
CA GLU A 67 -12.99 -10.18 -12.84
C GLU A 67 -12.92 -8.66 -12.65
N ALA A 68 -12.36 -8.18 -11.54
CA ALA A 68 -12.20 -6.75 -11.29
C ALA A 68 -11.26 -6.06 -12.28
N ALA A 69 -10.29 -6.79 -12.83
CA ALA A 69 -9.35 -6.28 -13.83
C ALA A 69 -9.91 -6.33 -15.26
N LYS A 70 -10.98 -7.09 -15.53
CA LYS A 70 -11.59 -7.15 -16.86
C LYS A 70 -12.10 -5.78 -17.29
N GLY A 71 -11.77 -5.39 -18.52
CA GLY A 71 -12.16 -4.11 -19.09
C GLY A 71 -11.32 -2.92 -18.64
N ILE A 72 -10.30 -3.13 -17.80
CA ILE A 72 -9.35 -2.08 -17.41
C ILE A 72 -8.09 -2.26 -18.24
N SER A 73 -7.87 -1.33 -19.17
CA SER A 73 -6.63 -1.28 -19.95
C SER A 73 -5.42 -1.00 -19.06
N PRO A 74 -4.21 -1.45 -19.45
CA PRO A 74 -2.99 -1.01 -18.79
C PRO A 74 -2.90 0.52 -18.72
N PHE A 75 -2.39 1.03 -17.61
CA PHE A 75 -2.30 2.46 -17.32
C PHE A 75 -0.95 2.82 -16.70
N THR A 76 -0.57 4.08 -16.77
CA THR A 76 0.73 4.57 -16.29
C THR A 76 0.55 5.46 -15.07
N LEU A 77 1.28 5.13 -14.01
CA LEU A 77 1.34 5.91 -12.78
C LEU A 77 2.72 6.52 -12.62
N THR A 78 2.77 7.68 -11.99
CA THR A 78 4.01 8.41 -11.70
C THR A 78 4.16 8.58 -10.19
N GLY A 79 5.37 8.38 -9.66
CA GLY A 79 5.65 8.72 -8.26
C GLY A 79 5.66 10.24 -8.07
N ASP A 80 4.95 10.72 -7.05
CA ASP A 80 4.73 12.15 -6.82
C ASP A 80 4.98 12.55 -5.38
N GLY A 81 6.09 13.27 -5.16
CA GLY A 81 6.45 13.83 -3.87
C GLY A 81 6.63 12.81 -2.73
N VAL A 82 6.96 13.36 -1.56
CA VAL A 82 7.03 12.61 -0.30
C VAL A 82 6.05 13.22 0.68
N GLY A 83 5.24 12.37 1.29
CA GLY A 83 4.27 12.76 2.31
C GLY A 83 4.39 11.92 3.56
N VAL A 84 3.58 12.29 4.56
CA VAL A 84 3.50 11.57 5.82
C VAL A 84 2.06 11.32 6.26
N PHE A 85 1.86 10.27 7.06
CA PHE A 85 0.61 10.06 7.81
C PHE A 85 0.87 10.08 9.32
N PRO A 86 -0.11 10.52 10.14
CA PRO A 86 -1.31 11.23 9.72
C PRO A 86 -1.01 12.66 9.25
N ASP A 87 -0.03 13.34 9.86
CA ASP A 87 0.42 14.68 9.50
C ASP A 87 1.87 14.95 9.97
N PHE A 88 2.46 16.07 9.52
CA PHE A 88 3.86 16.44 9.80
C PHE A 88 4.15 16.81 11.26
N ARG A 89 3.14 17.07 12.09
CA ARG A 89 3.35 17.35 13.52
C ARG A 89 3.69 16.07 14.27
N ARG A 90 3.20 14.92 13.79
CA ARG A 90 3.41 13.61 14.41
C ARG A 90 3.49 12.50 13.36
N PRO A 91 4.51 12.50 12.49
CA PRO A 91 4.62 11.53 11.41
C PRO A 91 4.78 10.12 11.97
N ARG A 92 4.13 9.16 11.31
CA ARG A 92 4.14 7.72 11.61
C ARG A 92 4.53 6.89 10.41
N VAL A 93 4.12 7.33 9.24
CA VAL A 93 4.39 6.67 7.97
C VAL A 93 4.94 7.72 7.04
N ILE A 94 6.05 7.41 6.38
CA ILE A 94 6.62 8.18 5.28
C ILE A 94 6.28 7.42 4.01
N TRP A 95 5.74 8.11 3.01
CA TRP A 95 5.28 7.50 1.77
C TRP A 95 5.60 8.38 0.56
N ALA A 96 5.72 7.76 -0.61
CA ALA A 96 5.73 8.45 -1.89
C ALA A 96 4.32 8.50 -2.46
N GLY A 97 3.90 9.67 -2.94
CA GLY A 97 2.58 9.84 -3.56
C GLY A 97 2.53 9.27 -4.96
N ILE A 98 1.35 9.27 -5.55
CA ILE A 98 1.12 8.76 -6.90
C ILE A 98 0.25 9.74 -7.69
N SER A 99 0.66 10.01 -8.92
CA SER A 99 -0.06 10.79 -9.94
C SER A 99 -0.11 10.03 -11.27
N GLY A 100 -0.48 10.71 -12.37
CA GLY A 100 -0.71 10.09 -13.68
C GLY A 100 -2.14 9.60 -13.85
N ASP A 101 -2.33 8.37 -14.36
CA ASP A 101 -3.64 7.77 -14.66
C ASP A 101 -4.40 7.31 -13.40
N VAL A 102 -4.47 8.15 -12.37
CA VAL A 102 -5.06 7.82 -11.06
C VAL A 102 -6.54 7.47 -11.14
N GLN A 103 -7.26 7.94 -12.17
CA GLN A 103 -8.65 7.57 -12.40
C GLN A 103 -8.80 6.09 -12.79
N ALA A 104 -7.86 5.54 -13.59
CA ALA A 104 -7.84 4.12 -13.92
C ALA A 104 -7.52 3.27 -12.68
N LEU A 105 -6.59 3.74 -11.84
CA LEU A 105 -6.30 3.12 -10.54
C LEU A 105 -7.54 3.10 -9.62
N PHE A 106 -8.29 4.20 -9.56
CA PHE A 106 -9.52 4.28 -8.77
C PHE A 106 -10.63 3.39 -9.34
N ALA A 107 -10.76 3.30 -10.66
CA ALA A 107 -11.68 2.37 -11.30
C ALA A 107 -11.36 0.92 -10.94
N LEU A 108 -10.07 0.52 -11.00
CA LEU A 108 -9.61 -0.81 -10.59
C LEU A 108 -9.91 -1.09 -9.11
N GLN A 109 -9.59 -0.15 -8.23
CA GLN A 109 -9.83 -0.30 -6.80
C GLN A 109 -11.33 -0.42 -6.48
N SER A 110 -12.18 0.37 -7.15
CA SER A 110 -13.64 0.34 -6.98
C SER A 110 -14.26 -0.95 -7.52
N ALA A 111 -13.79 -1.44 -8.66
CA ALA A 111 -14.19 -2.74 -9.22
C ALA A 111 -13.81 -3.86 -8.26
N LEU A 112 -12.57 -3.85 -7.74
CA LEU A 112 -12.08 -4.83 -6.77
C LEU A 112 -12.93 -4.83 -5.48
N GLU A 113 -13.20 -3.67 -4.90
CA GLU A 113 -14.08 -3.53 -3.73
C GLU A 113 -15.49 -4.08 -3.98
N SER A 114 -15.99 -3.97 -5.22
CA SER A 114 -17.33 -4.46 -5.58
C SER A 114 -17.36 -5.98 -5.69
N GLN A 115 -16.36 -6.59 -6.33
CA GLN A 115 -16.24 -8.04 -6.43
C GLN A 115 -16.03 -8.70 -5.05
N LEU A 116 -15.13 -8.13 -4.23
CA LEU A 116 -14.83 -8.67 -2.90
C LEU A 116 -15.98 -8.50 -1.90
N LYS A 117 -16.83 -7.48 -2.06
CA LYS A 117 -18.06 -7.34 -1.26
C LYS A 117 -18.97 -8.56 -1.44
N GLY A 118 -19.05 -9.13 -2.65
CA GLY A 118 -19.81 -10.36 -2.92
C GLY A 118 -19.28 -11.57 -2.17
N LEU A 119 -18.01 -11.56 -1.79
CA LEU A 119 -17.34 -12.61 -1.00
C LEU A 119 -17.34 -12.33 0.51
N GLY A 120 -18.05 -11.29 0.97
CA GLY A 120 -18.17 -10.94 2.38
C GLY A 120 -17.10 -9.97 2.90
N PHE A 121 -16.24 -9.41 2.04
CA PHE A 121 -15.28 -8.37 2.43
C PHE A 121 -15.91 -6.98 2.29
N PRO A 122 -16.24 -6.28 3.39
CA PRO A 122 -16.93 -5.00 3.31
C PRO A 122 -16.05 -3.93 2.65
N LYS A 123 -16.69 -2.97 1.98
CA LYS A 123 -15.97 -1.83 1.39
C LYS A 123 -15.31 -0.96 2.45
N GLU A 124 -14.10 -0.47 2.17
CA GLU A 124 -13.47 0.52 3.03
C GLU A 124 -14.29 1.81 3.06
N LYS A 125 -14.50 2.37 4.25
CA LYS A 125 -15.23 3.64 4.43
C LYS A 125 -14.38 4.87 4.09
N ARG A 126 -13.06 4.72 4.15
CA ARG A 126 -12.11 5.80 3.91
C ARG A 126 -11.85 5.91 2.41
N HIS A 127 -11.69 7.15 1.93
CA HIS A 127 -11.25 7.38 0.58
C HIS A 127 -9.92 6.67 0.32
N PHE A 128 -9.87 5.95 -0.80
CA PHE A 128 -8.64 5.35 -1.27
C PHE A 128 -7.60 6.43 -1.59
N LYS A 129 -6.38 6.25 -1.09
CA LYS A 129 -5.24 7.12 -1.37
C LYS A 129 -4.09 6.23 -1.81
N GLY A 130 -3.80 6.22 -3.11
CA GLY A 130 -2.66 5.49 -3.67
C GLY A 130 -1.36 6.08 -3.15
N HIS A 131 -0.54 5.27 -2.49
CA HIS A 131 0.76 5.68 -1.96
C HIS A 131 1.68 4.46 -1.81
N LEU A 132 2.99 4.72 -1.84
CA LEU A 132 4.02 3.70 -1.61
C LEU A 132 4.65 3.95 -0.24
N THR A 133 4.37 3.09 0.73
CA THR A 133 4.95 3.24 2.07
C THR A 133 6.45 2.95 2.02
N MET A 134 7.27 3.94 2.38
CA MET A 134 8.73 3.83 2.37
C MET A 134 9.31 3.58 3.76
N GLY A 135 8.68 4.12 4.81
CA GLY A 135 9.21 4.00 6.17
C GLY A 135 8.16 4.26 7.23
N ARG A 136 8.45 3.81 8.45
CA ARG A 136 7.62 4.05 9.62
C ARG A 136 8.46 4.71 10.71
N VAL A 137 8.06 5.89 11.14
CA VAL A 137 8.74 6.64 12.20
C VAL A 137 8.45 5.94 13.53
N LYS A 138 9.48 5.64 14.31
CA LYS A 138 9.31 5.08 15.65
C LYS A 138 8.88 6.19 16.60
N ASP A 139 7.92 5.89 17.46
CA ASP A 139 7.60 6.75 18.60
C ASP A 139 8.71 6.64 19.64
N ARG A 140 9.64 7.60 19.73
CA ARG A 140 10.41 7.78 20.95
C ARG A 140 10.70 9.25 21.25
N VAL A 141 10.17 9.72 22.37
CA VAL A 141 11.01 10.43 23.34
C VAL A 141 11.44 9.37 24.35
N ASP A 142 12.68 8.93 24.29
CA ASP A 142 13.28 8.13 25.36
C ASP A 142 13.68 9.11 26.49
N ARG A 143 12.73 9.44 27.38
CA ARG A 143 12.97 10.36 28.51
C ARG A 143 13.91 9.80 29.56
N THR A 144 14.26 8.52 29.49
CA THR A 144 15.19 7.84 30.40
C THR A 144 16.68 8.02 30.04
N LYS A 145 16.99 8.87 29.05
CA LYS A 145 18.35 9.28 28.70
C LYS A 145 18.61 10.78 28.88
N LEU A 146 17.78 11.46 29.67
CA LEU A 146 18.04 12.81 30.20
C LEU A 146 18.47 12.70 31.66
#